data_AF-A0A3S3QVJ3-F1
#
_entry.id   AF-A0A3S3QVJ3-F1
#
_cell.length_a   1.000
_cell.length_b   1.000
_cell.length_c   1.000
_cell.angle_alpha   90.00
_cell.angle_beta   90.00
_cell.angle_gamma   90.00
#
_symmetry.space_group_name_H-M   'P 1'
#
loop_
_entity.id
_entity.type
_entity.pdbx_description
1 polymer ?
#
loop_
_entity_poly.entity_id
_entity_poly.type
_entity_poly.pdbx_seq_one_letter_code
_entity_poly.pdbx_strand_id
1 'polypeptide(L)'
;KDKPVTIDVGNSAVPILVAVEKATVRAFGDGKAPMVDIGTSLTSVAVGGTQLNNITGAIHSDGFDIENRSGPVSIKLAAAGLKTDVATLAPLVTGKLAADLSGTISRESVAIDKGTLRSDALNAGLTANVALADLSMTLKMNADADSKALPPQISSLLGERVKFSASATRDPQG
;
A
#
# COMPACT_ATOMS: atom_id res chain seq x y z
N LYS A 1 -24.18 12.61 10.49
CA LYS A 1 -22.82 12.11 10.17
C LYS A 1 -22.63 12.36 8.69
N ASP A 2 -21.63 13.14 8.29
CA ASP A 2 -21.42 13.49 6.88
C ASP A 2 -21.05 12.25 6.06
N LYS A 3 -21.51 12.22 4.80
CA LYS A 3 -21.23 11.10 3.89
C LYS A 3 -19.77 11.18 3.42
N PRO A 4 -19.06 10.04 3.27
CA PRO A 4 -17.71 10.02 2.70
C PRO A 4 -17.67 10.68 1.32
N VAL A 5 -16.55 11.35 1.03
CA VAL A 5 -16.28 11.94 -0.29
C VAL A 5 -15.60 10.89 -1.16
N THR A 6 -16.21 10.56 -2.30
CA THR A 6 -15.62 9.65 -3.28
C THR A 6 -14.83 10.41 -4.32
N ILE A 7 -13.58 10.00 -4.54
CA ILE A 7 -12.65 10.56 -5.52
C ILE A 7 -12.23 9.44 -6.47
N ASP A 8 -12.26 9.68 -7.77
CA ASP A 8 -11.61 8.82 -8.75
C ASP A 8 -10.22 9.37 -9.06
N VAL A 9 -9.19 8.57 -8.80
CA VAL A 9 -7.78 8.91 -9.05
C VAL A 9 -7.15 8.01 -10.12
N GLY A 10 -7.95 7.18 -10.78
CA GLY A 10 -7.51 6.30 -11.87
C GLY A 10 -7.58 6.97 -13.24
N ASN A 11 -7.42 6.14 -14.28
CA ASN A 11 -7.72 6.54 -15.65
C ASN A 11 -9.04 5.86 -16.11
N SER A 12 -9.58 6.27 -17.26
CA SER A 12 -10.86 5.75 -17.75
C SER A 12 -10.87 4.24 -17.99
N ALA A 13 -9.70 3.60 -18.19
CA ALA A 13 -9.59 2.16 -18.38
C ALA A 13 -9.53 1.39 -17.05
N VAL A 14 -8.91 1.96 -16.02
CA VAL A 14 -8.77 1.38 -14.68
C VAL A 14 -9.04 2.49 -13.64
N PRO A 15 -10.33 2.70 -13.28
CA PRO A 15 -10.69 3.68 -12.26
C PRO A 15 -10.17 3.24 -10.89
N ILE A 16 -9.82 4.21 -10.05
CA ILE A 16 -9.39 3.99 -8.67
C ILE A 16 -10.28 4.82 -7.77
N LEU A 17 -11.25 4.17 -7.15
CA LEU A 17 -12.26 4.84 -6.32
C LEU A 17 -11.80 4.88 -4.86
N VAL A 18 -11.64 6.09 -4.32
CA VAL A 18 -11.21 6.35 -2.95
C VAL A 18 -12.34 7.06 -2.21
N ALA A 19 -12.90 6.41 -1.18
CA ALA A 19 -13.92 7.00 -0.32
C ALA A 19 -13.28 7.54 0.96
N VAL A 20 -13.08 8.85 1.03
CA VAL A 20 -12.40 9.54 2.12
C VAL A 20 -13.41 9.93 3.20
N GLU A 21 -13.17 9.52 4.44
CA GLU A 21 -13.95 9.96 5.61
C GLU A 21 -13.27 11.17 6.28
N LYS A 22 -11.94 11.10 6.46
CA LYS A 22 -11.16 12.15 7.11
C LYS A 22 -9.75 12.19 6.56
N ALA A 23 -9.22 13.40 6.39
CA ALA A 23 -7.80 13.64 6.16
C ALA A 23 -7.33 14.80 7.05
N THR A 24 -6.13 14.69 7.59
CA THR A 24 -5.48 15.74 8.39
C THR A 24 -4.05 15.89 7.93
N VAL A 25 -3.57 17.12 7.86
CA VAL A 25 -2.19 17.44 7.54
C VAL A 25 -1.66 18.39 8.61
N ARG A 26 -0.44 18.14 9.08
CA ARG A 26 0.29 19.04 9.97
C ARG A 26 1.70 19.18 9.42
N ALA A 27 2.21 20.41 9.40
CA ALA A 27 3.60 20.70 9.10
C ALA A 27 4.13 21.61 10.20
N PHE A 28 5.31 21.31 10.73
CA PHE A 28 5.93 22.09 11.81
C PHE A 28 7.45 21.97 11.80
N GLY A 29 8.14 22.95 12.39
CA GLY A 29 9.59 23.10 12.29
C GLY A 29 10.00 24.16 11.25
N ASP A 30 11.30 24.24 10.96
CA ASP A 30 11.87 25.28 10.11
C ASP A 30 11.39 25.19 8.65
N GLY A 31 11.08 26.35 8.06
CA GLY A 31 10.18 26.45 6.90
C GLY A 31 10.62 25.76 5.60
N LYS A 32 11.91 25.45 5.40
CA LYS A 32 12.39 24.79 4.17
C LYS A 32 12.31 23.26 4.23
N ALA A 33 12.50 22.69 5.42
CA ALA A 33 12.48 21.25 5.65
C ALA A 33 11.64 20.93 6.90
N PRO A 34 10.33 21.26 6.91
CA PRO A 34 9.46 20.96 8.03
C PRO A 34 9.31 19.45 8.23
N MET A 35 9.00 19.08 9.47
CA MET A 35 8.39 17.79 9.75
C MET A 35 6.95 17.80 9.24
N VAL A 36 6.54 16.72 8.57
CA VAL A 36 5.20 16.59 7.98
C VAL A 36 4.53 15.33 8.51
N ASP A 37 3.33 15.50 9.07
CA ASP A 37 2.44 14.41 9.46
C ASP A 37 1.14 14.47 8.66
N ILE A 38 0.76 13.36 8.05
CA ILE A 38 -0.54 13.19 7.40
C ILE A 38 -1.26 12.02 8.05
N GLY A 39 -2.52 12.22 8.40
CA GLY A 39 -3.42 11.18 8.90
C GLY A 39 -4.62 11.04 7.98
N THR A 40 -5.02 9.81 7.66
CA THR A 40 -6.19 9.53 6.81
C THR A 40 -7.07 8.43 7.41
N SER A 41 -8.38 8.59 7.24
CA SER A 41 -9.41 7.57 7.43
C SER A 41 -10.19 7.47 6.14
N LEU A 42 -10.19 6.28 5.53
CA LEU A 42 -10.90 5.99 4.29
C LEU A 42 -11.92 4.90 4.56
N THR A 43 -13.14 5.08 4.09
CA THR A 43 -14.16 4.02 4.11
C THR A 43 -13.75 2.88 3.18
N SER A 44 -13.21 3.19 2.00
CA SER A 44 -12.74 2.19 1.06
C SER A 44 -11.76 2.74 0.02
N VAL A 45 -10.95 1.84 -0.55
CA VAL A 45 -10.21 2.05 -1.80
C VAL A 45 -10.50 0.85 -2.70
N ALA A 46 -10.99 1.08 -3.92
CA ALA A 46 -11.35 0.03 -4.87
C ALA A 46 -10.64 0.22 -6.22
N VAL A 47 -10.05 -0.86 -6.74
CA VAL A 47 -9.35 -0.91 -8.03
C VAL A 47 -9.42 -2.33 -8.59
N GLY A 48 -9.77 -2.47 -9.88
CA GLY A 48 -9.66 -3.74 -10.62
C GLY A 48 -10.20 -4.98 -9.89
N GLY A 49 -11.46 -4.94 -9.42
CA GLY A 49 -12.10 -6.06 -8.72
C GLY A 49 -11.67 -6.26 -7.25
N THR A 50 -10.72 -5.46 -6.78
CA THR A 50 -10.18 -5.52 -5.43
C THR A 50 -10.56 -4.28 -4.62
N GLN A 51 -10.96 -4.45 -3.36
CA GLN A 51 -11.38 -3.36 -2.47
C GLN A 51 -10.87 -3.54 -1.04
N LEU A 52 -10.11 -2.55 -0.57
CA LEU A 52 -9.75 -2.38 0.84
C LEU A 52 -10.87 -1.61 1.57
N ASN A 53 -11.13 -1.98 2.82
CA ASN A 53 -12.19 -1.38 3.64
C ASN A 53 -11.66 -0.87 4.97
N ASN A 54 -12.23 0.23 5.46
CA ASN A 54 -11.92 0.86 6.74
C ASN A 54 -10.40 1.03 6.93
N ILE A 55 -9.83 1.86 6.08
CA ILE A 55 -8.38 2.06 5.99
C ILE A 55 -8.02 3.24 6.89
N THR A 56 -7.01 3.06 7.71
CA THR A 56 -6.34 4.13 8.43
C THR A 56 -4.92 4.25 7.90
N GLY A 57 -4.51 5.49 7.61
CA GLY A 57 -3.19 5.80 7.12
C GLY A 57 -2.51 6.85 7.99
N ALA A 58 -1.22 6.68 8.22
CA ALA A 58 -0.35 7.69 8.79
C ALA A 58 0.90 7.79 7.91
N ILE A 59 1.20 8.99 7.45
CA ILE A 59 2.43 9.31 6.72
C ILE A 59 3.20 10.30 7.57
N HIS A 60 4.50 10.08 7.71
CA HIS A 60 5.38 10.91 8.48
C HIS A 60 6.67 11.15 7.69
N SER A 61 7.17 12.37 7.72
CA SER A 61 8.44 12.77 7.11
C SER A 61 9.20 13.68 8.06
N ASP A 62 10.43 13.29 8.36
CA ASP A 62 11.40 14.09 9.10
C ASP A 62 12.22 14.94 8.12
N GLY A 63 11.90 16.23 8.01
CA GLY A 63 12.66 17.16 7.17
C GLY A 63 12.30 17.08 5.69
N PHE A 64 11.00 17.17 5.36
CA PHE A 64 10.55 17.20 3.99
C PHE A 64 10.95 18.51 3.31
N ASP A 65 11.84 18.47 2.33
CA ASP A 65 12.23 19.62 1.53
C ASP A 65 11.05 20.07 0.65
N ILE A 66 10.45 21.21 0.99
CA ILE A 66 9.28 21.75 0.30
C ILE A 66 9.65 22.27 -1.09
N GLU A 67 10.86 22.83 -1.24
CA GLU A 67 11.33 23.41 -2.49
C GLU A 67 11.59 22.30 -3.50
N ASN A 68 12.29 21.25 -3.09
CA ASN A 68 12.62 20.11 -3.94
C ASN A 68 11.55 19.01 -3.95
N ARG A 69 10.53 19.11 -3.09
CA ARG A 69 9.47 18.10 -2.90
C ARG A 69 10.07 16.71 -2.65
N SER A 70 11.02 16.66 -1.73
CA SER A 70 11.79 15.45 -1.46
C SER A 70 12.02 15.24 0.01
N GLY A 71 12.26 14.00 0.40
CA GLY A 71 12.60 13.69 1.79
C GLY A 71 12.30 12.25 2.16
N PRO A 72 12.77 11.83 3.36
CA PRO A 72 12.43 10.52 3.89
C PRO A 72 10.94 10.44 4.20
N VAL A 73 10.34 9.28 4.01
CA VAL A 73 8.93 9.05 4.32
C VAL A 73 8.75 7.72 5.03
N SER A 74 7.93 7.73 6.07
CA SER A 74 7.42 6.54 6.75
C SER A 74 5.91 6.49 6.61
N ILE A 75 5.36 5.34 6.24
CA ILE A 75 3.94 5.14 5.97
C ILE A 75 3.47 3.94 6.79
N LYS A 76 2.43 4.14 7.58
CA LYS A 76 1.70 3.07 8.28
C LYS A 76 0.29 3.01 7.74
N LEU A 77 -0.13 1.83 7.29
CA LEU A 77 -1.47 1.56 6.80
C LEU A 77 -2.05 0.41 7.62
N ALA A 78 -3.33 0.51 7.95
CA ALA A 78 -4.10 -0.60 8.44
C ALA A 78 -5.46 -0.63 7.76
N ALA A 79 -5.93 -1.80 7.37
CA ALA A 79 -7.26 -2.01 6.80
C ALA A 79 -7.99 -3.12 7.54
N ALA A 80 -9.31 -3.00 7.69
CA ALA A 80 -10.11 -4.04 8.35
C ALA A 80 -10.32 -5.28 7.47
N GLY A 81 -10.09 -5.17 6.16
CA GLY A 81 -10.18 -6.30 5.24
C GLY A 81 -9.97 -5.92 3.79
N LEU A 82 -9.52 -6.92 3.02
CA LEU A 82 -9.38 -6.88 1.57
C LEU A 82 -10.41 -7.81 0.93
N LYS A 83 -11.24 -7.26 0.05
CA LYS A 83 -12.07 -8.03 -0.88
C LYS A 83 -11.32 -8.13 -2.19
N THR A 84 -11.27 -9.32 -2.79
CA THR A 84 -10.64 -9.52 -4.10
C THR A 84 -11.46 -10.55 -4.87
N ASP A 85 -11.55 -10.38 -6.18
CA ASP A 85 -12.11 -11.34 -7.13
C ASP A 85 -11.17 -12.52 -7.41
N VAL A 86 -9.88 -12.39 -7.04
CA VAL A 86 -8.90 -13.47 -7.14
C VAL A 86 -9.11 -14.47 -6.00
N ALA A 87 -9.98 -15.45 -6.24
CA ALA A 87 -10.39 -16.45 -5.24
C ALA A 87 -9.22 -17.16 -4.53
N THR A 88 -8.09 -17.36 -5.22
CA THR A 88 -6.89 -18.01 -4.66
C THR A 88 -6.12 -17.15 -3.66
N LEU A 89 -6.28 -15.82 -3.73
CA LEU A 89 -5.61 -14.88 -2.82
C LEU A 89 -6.47 -14.56 -1.60
N ALA A 90 -7.80 -14.64 -1.72
CA ALA A 90 -8.73 -14.25 -0.66
C ALA A 90 -8.38 -14.79 0.74
N PRO A 91 -8.04 -16.09 0.93
CA PRO A 91 -7.75 -16.58 2.28
C PRO A 91 -6.40 -16.08 2.84
N LEU A 92 -5.45 -15.68 1.99
CA LEU A 92 -4.17 -15.10 2.41
C LEU A 92 -4.30 -13.67 2.97
N VAL A 93 -5.35 -12.97 2.55
CA VAL A 93 -5.58 -11.55 2.88
C VAL A 93 -6.88 -11.34 3.67
N THR A 94 -7.45 -12.43 4.17
CA THR A 94 -8.61 -12.38 5.05
C THR A 94 -8.22 -11.76 6.40
N GLY A 95 -9.15 -11.01 6.99
CA GLY A 95 -8.93 -10.36 8.28
C GLY A 95 -8.25 -9.00 8.16
N LYS A 96 -7.59 -8.58 9.24
CA LYS A 96 -6.92 -7.28 9.30
C LYS A 96 -5.65 -7.30 8.47
N LEU A 97 -5.41 -6.21 7.74
CA LEU A 97 -4.15 -6.00 7.04
C LEU A 97 -3.41 -4.83 7.68
N ALA A 98 -2.09 -4.96 7.76
CA ALA A 98 -1.20 -3.89 8.18
C ALA A 98 -0.01 -3.79 7.23
N ALA A 99 0.36 -2.57 6.87
CA ALA A 99 1.58 -2.29 6.15
C ALA A 99 2.39 -1.20 6.86
N ASP A 100 3.71 -1.40 6.90
CA ASP A 100 4.67 -0.42 7.42
C ASP A 100 5.77 -0.27 6.37
N LEU A 101 5.90 0.94 5.82
CA LEU A 101 6.77 1.26 4.70
C LEU A 101 7.68 2.42 5.08
N SER A 102 8.93 2.35 4.67
CA SER A 102 9.89 3.44 4.77
C SER A 102 10.66 3.59 3.46
N GLY A 103 10.91 4.83 3.07
CA GLY A 103 11.76 5.13 1.94
C GLY A 103 11.86 6.62 1.69
N THR A 104 11.90 7.02 0.42
CA THR A 104 12.15 8.40 0.00
C THR A 104 11.21 8.81 -1.12
N ILE A 105 10.79 10.07 -1.11
CA ILE A 105 10.10 10.71 -2.22
C ILE A 105 10.98 11.79 -2.82
N SER A 106 10.87 11.99 -4.13
CA SER A 106 11.43 13.10 -4.89
C SER A 106 10.44 13.55 -5.98
N ARG A 107 10.83 14.54 -6.80
CA ARG A 107 10.03 14.97 -7.96
C ARG A 107 9.95 13.90 -9.05
N GLU A 108 10.95 13.05 -9.11
CA GLU A 108 11.15 12.07 -10.15
C GLU A 108 10.64 10.69 -9.75
N SER A 109 10.69 10.36 -8.45
CA SER A 109 10.37 9.00 -8.00
C SER A 109 9.86 8.91 -6.57
N VAL A 110 9.21 7.78 -6.29
CA VAL A 110 8.94 7.30 -4.94
C VAL A 110 9.64 5.96 -4.78
N ALA A 111 10.53 5.86 -3.80
CA ALA A 111 11.23 4.64 -3.43
C ALA A 111 10.73 4.14 -2.08
N ILE A 112 10.44 2.85 -2.00
CA ILE A 112 10.19 2.11 -0.77
C ILE A 112 11.37 1.15 -0.59
N ASP A 113 12.28 1.53 0.28
CA ASP A 113 13.51 0.77 0.56
C ASP A 113 13.23 -0.41 1.49
N LYS A 114 12.22 -0.27 2.35
CA LYS A 114 11.77 -1.31 3.26
C LYS A 114 10.27 -1.21 3.47
N GLY A 115 9.55 -2.24 3.07
CA GLY A 115 8.13 -2.40 3.33
C GLY A 115 7.84 -3.72 4.01
N THR A 116 6.83 -3.74 4.87
CA THR A 116 6.22 -4.97 5.37
C THR A 116 4.72 -4.95 5.11
N LEU A 117 4.17 -6.12 4.80
CA LEU A 117 2.73 -6.35 4.67
C LEU A 117 2.38 -7.57 5.51
N ARG A 118 1.37 -7.45 6.37
CA ARG A 118 0.94 -8.51 7.29
C ARG A 118 -0.57 -8.70 7.24
N SER A 119 -0.97 -9.96 7.33
CA SER A 119 -2.32 -10.44 7.63
C SER A 119 -2.21 -11.57 8.66
N ASP A 120 -3.34 -12.21 8.99
CA ASP A 120 -3.36 -13.37 9.87
C ASP A 120 -2.61 -14.58 9.26
N ALA A 121 -2.60 -14.69 7.93
CA ALA A 121 -2.02 -15.82 7.21
C ALA A 121 -0.72 -15.48 6.47
N LEU A 122 -0.37 -14.20 6.31
CA LEU A 122 0.73 -13.74 5.45
C LEU A 122 1.63 -12.75 6.19
N ASN A 123 2.94 -12.94 6.06
CA ASN A 123 3.94 -11.94 6.44
C ASN A 123 4.89 -11.72 5.26
N ALA A 124 4.92 -10.52 4.71
CA ALA A 124 5.71 -10.19 3.54
C ALA A 124 6.61 -8.98 3.80
N GLY A 125 7.81 -9.04 3.22
CA GLY A 125 8.69 -7.90 3.01
C GLY A 125 8.65 -7.47 1.56
N LEU A 126 8.65 -6.16 1.30
CA LEU A 126 8.63 -5.62 -0.06
C LEU A 126 9.56 -4.42 -0.23
N THR A 127 9.97 -4.20 -1.47
CA THR A 127 10.63 -2.97 -1.93
C THR A 127 9.98 -2.54 -3.22
N ALA A 128 9.83 -1.23 -3.43
CA ALA A 128 9.21 -0.71 -4.63
C ALA A 128 9.92 0.55 -5.11
N ASN A 129 9.86 0.82 -6.40
CA ASN A 129 10.21 2.11 -6.97
C ASN A 129 9.15 2.48 -8.00
N VAL A 130 8.69 3.73 -7.96
CA VAL A 130 7.75 4.30 -8.92
C VAL A 130 8.39 5.53 -9.52
N ALA A 131 8.54 5.56 -10.84
CA ALA A 131 8.92 6.77 -11.57
C ALA A 131 7.67 7.63 -11.78
N LEU A 132 7.71 8.90 -11.39
CA LEU A 132 6.56 9.79 -11.43
C LEU A 132 6.30 10.39 -12.82
N ALA A 133 7.29 10.37 -13.71
CA ALA A 133 7.18 10.93 -15.06
C ALA A 133 6.20 10.14 -15.94
N ASP A 134 6.18 8.82 -15.79
CA ASP A 134 5.43 7.89 -16.64
C ASP A 134 4.66 6.82 -15.84
N LEU A 135 4.72 6.88 -14.51
CA LEU A 135 4.10 5.93 -13.59
C LEU A 135 4.56 4.48 -13.82
N SER A 136 5.77 4.31 -14.36
CA SER A 136 6.42 3.00 -14.37
C SER A 136 6.80 2.59 -12.96
N MET A 137 6.74 1.29 -12.69
CA MET A 137 6.92 0.74 -11.35
C MET A 137 7.74 -0.53 -11.40
N THR A 138 8.56 -0.72 -10.38
CA THR A 138 9.12 -2.01 -10.01
C THR A 138 8.70 -2.35 -8.58
N LEU A 139 8.34 -3.61 -8.36
CA LEU A 139 7.99 -4.16 -7.05
C LEU A 139 8.72 -5.48 -6.88
N LYS A 140 9.34 -5.69 -5.73
CA LYS A 140 9.84 -6.98 -5.29
C LYS A 140 9.21 -7.30 -3.96
N MET A 141 8.79 -8.55 -3.78
CA MET A 141 8.15 -9.03 -2.57
C MET A 141 8.67 -10.42 -2.23
N ASN A 142 8.96 -10.63 -0.95
CA ASN A 142 9.18 -11.93 -0.37
C ASN A 142 8.13 -12.14 0.71
N ALA A 143 7.39 -13.24 0.63
CA ALA A 143 6.30 -13.53 1.54
C ALA A 143 6.45 -14.90 2.17
N ASP A 144 5.99 -15.02 3.40
CA ASP A 144 5.83 -16.24 4.15
C ASP A 144 4.34 -16.39 4.48
N ALA A 145 3.72 -17.47 4.01
CA ALA A 145 2.30 -17.72 4.21
C ALA A 145 2.04 -19.03 4.96
N ASP A 146 0.96 -19.08 5.72
CA ASP A 146 0.43 -20.32 6.28
C ASP A 146 -0.13 -21.18 5.13
N SER A 147 0.38 -22.41 4.99
CA SER A 147 -0.06 -23.32 3.93
C SER A 147 -1.56 -23.62 4.00
N LYS A 148 -2.18 -23.57 5.18
CA LYS A 148 -3.62 -23.82 5.36
C LYS A 148 -4.50 -22.72 4.77
N ALA A 149 -3.94 -21.54 4.54
CA ALA A 149 -4.61 -20.44 3.85
C ALA A 149 -4.44 -20.51 2.33
N LEU A 150 -3.69 -21.49 1.81
CA LEU A 150 -3.58 -21.72 0.36
C LEU A 150 -4.72 -22.63 -0.13
N PRO A 151 -5.06 -22.56 -1.42
CA PRO A 151 -5.98 -23.50 -2.04
C PRO A 151 -5.68 -24.97 -1.71
N PRO A 152 -6.70 -25.82 -1.44
CA PRO A 152 -6.52 -27.21 -0.99
C PRO A 152 -5.65 -28.07 -1.92
N GLN A 153 -5.64 -27.72 -3.20
CA GLN A 153 -4.87 -28.42 -4.24
C GLN A 153 -3.36 -28.34 -4.01
N ILE A 154 -2.89 -27.31 -3.30
CA ILE A 154 -1.47 -27.11 -2.99
C ILE A 154 -1.17 -27.25 -1.50
N SER A 155 -2.10 -26.91 -0.61
CA SER A 155 -1.85 -26.98 0.85
C SER A 155 -1.53 -28.39 1.35
N SER A 156 -2.07 -29.43 0.70
CA SER A 156 -1.86 -30.85 1.07
C SER A 156 -0.46 -31.37 0.75
N LEU A 157 0.31 -30.66 -0.07
CA LEU A 157 1.65 -31.05 -0.53
C LEU A 157 2.78 -30.24 0.14
N LEU A 158 2.42 -29.27 0.97
CA LEU A 158 3.34 -28.28 1.52
C LEU A 158 3.54 -28.50 3.03
N GLY A 159 4.67 -28.01 3.55
CA GLY A 159 4.92 -27.95 4.99
C GLY A 159 3.97 -26.97 5.69
N GLU A 160 4.22 -26.65 6.96
CA GLU A 160 3.36 -25.71 7.71
C GLU A 160 3.30 -24.31 7.07
N ARG A 161 4.43 -23.85 6.52
CA ARG A 161 4.56 -22.52 5.93
C ARG A 161 5.26 -22.56 4.59
N VAL A 162 4.90 -21.62 3.71
CA VAL A 162 5.41 -21.53 2.34
C VAL A 162 6.03 -20.16 2.12
N LYS A 163 7.22 -20.16 1.51
CA LYS A 163 7.88 -18.94 1.08
C LYS A 163 7.63 -18.68 -0.39
N PHE A 164 7.24 -17.46 -0.70
CA PHE A 164 7.04 -16.95 -2.05
C PHE A 164 7.97 -15.78 -2.28
N SER A 165 8.47 -15.67 -3.51
CA SER A 165 9.10 -14.46 -4.01
C SER A 165 8.39 -14.05 -5.28
N ALA A 166 8.04 -12.78 -5.41
CA ALA A 166 7.42 -12.23 -6.59
C ALA A 166 8.10 -10.92 -6.98
N SER A 167 8.19 -10.68 -8.28
CA SER A 167 8.56 -9.38 -8.84
C SER A 167 7.50 -8.97 -9.83
N ALA A 168 7.09 -7.70 -9.76
CA ALA A 168 6.19 -7.10 -10.73
C ALA A 168 6.83 -5.85 -11.30
N THR A 169 6.62 -5.63 -12.58
CA THR A 169 7.00 -4.41 -13.27
C THR A 169 5.78 -3.89 -14.00
N ARG A 170 5.55 -2.58 -13.92
CA ARG A 170 4.58 -1.88 -14.74
C ARG A 170 5.36 -0.92 -15.62
N ASP A 171 5.21 -1.02 -16.92
CA ASP A 171 5.75 -0.03 -17.83
C ASP A 171 4.69 1.08 -18.08
N PRO A 172 5.01 2.14 -18.83
CA PRO A 172 4.05 3.22 -19.07
C PRO A 172 2.77 2.75 -19.78
N GLN A 173 2.82 1.62 -20.51
CA GLN A 173 1.74 1.14 -21.37
C GLN A 173 0.77 0.20 -20.66
N GLY A 174 1.15 -0.28 -19.46
CA GLY A 174 0.29 -1.09 -18.59
C GLY A 174 0.87 -2.44 -18.28
#